data_AF-A0A518DF02-F1
#
_entry.id   AF-A0A518DF02-F1
#
_cell.length_a   1.000
_cell.length_b   1.000
_cell.length_c   1.000
_cell.angle_alpha   90.00
_cell.angle_beta   90.00
_cell.angle_gamma   90.00
#
_symmetry.space_group_name_H-M   'P 1'
#
loop_
_entity.id
_entity.type
_entity.pdbx_description
1 polymer ?
#
loop_
_entity_poly.entity_id
_entity_poly.type
_entity_poly.pdbx_seq_one_letter_code
_entity_poly.pdbx_strand_id
1 'polypeptide(L)'
;MKDRPTQSDAAAAGEHGGRELYEKPMQSNKRSVLSRAVRGRAVRARSVRARSVLRGAVGSGLACVLFCCGCDEPAAGPPAIQTQNLHSRPSTLRVVDGTDGAVVEVRSDFGIGRAALQRTGPEWPAKVTVRLYLKALEGFSVSGGGETLDKESLAIDRNEADGQPCFDVRVPRSVLDAGPRIEVQWVDFYR
;
A
#
# COMPACT_ATOMS: atom_id res chain seq x y z
N MET A 1 66.29 11.75 -45.61
CA MET A 1 67.05 10.48 -45.63
C MET A 1 67.91 10.47 -44.38
N LYS A 2 67.86 9.36 -43.63
CA LYS A 2 68.56 9.05 -42.36
C LYS A 2 67.93 9.60 -41.09
N ASP A 3 67.75 8.87 -40.00
CA ASP A 3 67.81 7.43 -39.69
C ASP A 3 67.13 7.27 -38.31
N ARG A 4 66.52 6.11 -38.05
CA ARG A 4 66.15 5.65 -36.70
C ARG A 4 67.13 4.54 -36.31
N PRO A 5 67.52 4.44 -35.03
CA PRO A 5 67.39 3.14 -34.32
C PRO A 5 66.84 3.33 -32.87
N THR A 6 65.94 2.50 -32.31
CA THR A 6 66.07 1.16 -31.65
C THR A 6 66.94 1.24 -30.36
N GLN A 7 66.65 0.72 -29.15
CA GLN A 7 65.79 -0.36 -28.63
C GLN A 7 65.76 -0.37 -27.06
N SER A 8 64.80 -1.13 -26.49
CA SER A 8 64.82 -1.95 -25.23
C SER A 8 64.95 -1.38 -23.80
N ASP A 9 63.90 -1.70 -23.01
CA ASP A 9 63.86 -2.37 -21.68
C ASP A 9 64.57 -1.80 -20.44
N ALA A 10 63.77 -1.58 -19.37
CA ALA A 10 64.05 -2.07 -18.02
C ALA A 10 62.84 -1.87 -17.07
N ALA A 11 62.54 -2.92 -16.30
CA ALA A 11 61.53 -2.99 -15.25
C ALA A 11 61.94 -2.24 -13.97
N ALA A 12 60.96 -1.81 -13.17
CA ALA A 12 61.11 -1.67 -11.72
C ALA A 12 59.75 -1.71 -11.01
N ALA A 13 59.68 -2.60 -10.02
CA ALA A 13 58.60 -2.79 -9.07
C ALA A 13 58.51 -1.65 -8.04
N GLY A 14 57.35 -1.54 -7.40
CA GLY A 14 57.13 -0.68 -6.23
C GLY A 14 55.92 -1.15 -5.42
N GLU A 15 56.20 -1.72 -4.25
CA GLU A 15 55.28 -2.22 -3.22
C GLU A 15 54.52 -1.11 -2.47
N HIS A 16 53.68 -1.57 -1.52
CA HIS A 16 53.00 -0.91 -0.39
C HIS A 16 51.47 -0.90 -0.56
N GLY A 17 50.67 -1.38 0.39
CA GLY A 17 50.91 -1.82 1.76
C GLY A 17 49.54 -2.03 2.41
N GLY A 18 49.52 -2.80 3.51
CA GLY A 18 48.32 -3.44 4.04
C GLY A 18 47.23 -2.56 4.65
N ARG A 19 46.12 -3.23 4.97
CA ARG A 19 45.22 -3.04 6.13
C ARG A 19 44.25 -4.23 6.13
N GLU A 20 44.43 -5.24 6.97
CA GLU A 20 44.14 -5.30 8.41
C GLU A 20 42.63 -5.47 8.71
N LEU A 21 42.31 -6.71 9.13
CA LEU A 21 41.34 -7.16 10.14
C LEU A 21 39.86 -6.75 10.00
N TYR A 22 38.97 -7.75 10.00
CA TYR A 22 38.09 -8.03 11.15
C TYR A 22 37.31 -9.35 10.93
N GLU A 23 37.64 -10.37 11.73
CA GLU A 23 36.76 -11.53 11.99
C GLU A 23 35.81 -11.19 13.16
N LYS A 24 34.49 -11.41 12.95
CA LYS A 24 33.39 -11.89 13.85
C LYS A 24 33.32 -11.44 15.34
N PRO A 25 32.22 -11.69 16.09
CA PRO A 25 30.85 -12.16 15.77
C PRO A 25 29.76 -11.22 16.36
N MET A 26 28.47 -11.45 16.06
CA MET A 26 27.42 -11.08 17.04
C MET A 26 26.25 -12.06 17.07
N GLN A 27 25.78 -12.25 18.29
CA GLN A 27 25.02 -13.37 18.81
C GLN A 27 23.55 -13.40 18.37
N SER A 28 23.11 -14.63 18.09
CA SER A 28 21.71 -15.04 18.10
C SER A 28 21.12 -14.88 19.51
N ASN A 29 20.23 -13.89 19.69
CA ASN A 29 19.41 -13.78 20.90
C ASN A 29 17.97 -14.23 20.58
N LYS A 30 17.70 -15.52 20.80
CA LYS A 30 16.34 -16.06 20.79
C LYS A 30 15.76 -15.92 22.19
N ARG A 31 14.87 -14.94 22.39
CA ARG A 31 13.98 -14.89 23.55
C ARG A 31 12.53 -15.01 23.09
N SER A 32 12.04 -16.23 23.28
CA SER A 32 10.64 -16.63 23.21
C SER A 32 9.84 -15.87 24.27
N VAL A 33 8.83 -15.11 23.84
CA VAL A 33 7.85 -14.50 24.74
C VAL A 33 6.49 -15.12 24.45
N LEU A 34 6.11 -15.96 25.41
CA LEU A 34 4.79 -16.41 25.82
C LEU A 34 3.60 -15.84 25.05
N SER A 35 2.95 -16.72 24.31
CA SER A 35 1.60 -16.61 23.79
C SER A 35 0.57 -16.55 24.92
N ARG A 36 -0.31 -15.55 24.89
CA ARG A 36 -1.51 -15.54 25.74
C ARG A 36 -2.69 -14.86 25.04
N ALA A 37 -3.80 -15.62 25.06
CA ALA A 37 -5.18 -15.20 24.90
C ALA A 37 -5.59 -14.79 23.45
N VAL A 38 -6.83 -14.94 22.98
CA VAL A 38 -8.13 -14.91 23.66
C VAL A 38 -9.12 -15.81 22.89
N ARG A 39 -10.00 -16.48 23.64
CA ARG A 39 -11.17 -17.20 23.12
C ARG A 39 -12.21 -16.25 22.54
N GLY A 40 -12.64 -16.53 21.31
CA GLY A 40 -14.04 -16.64 20.90
C GLY A 40 -14.94 -15.40 20.95
N ARG A 41 -15.54 -15.09 19.80
CA ARG A 41 -17.00 -15.21 19.62
C ARG A 41 -17.39 -15.03 18.17
N ALA A 42 -17.94 -16.09 17.59
CA ALA A 42 -18.80 -16.00 16.42
C ALA A 42 -20.10 -15.25 16.82
N VAL A 43 -20.49 -14.25 16.04
CA VAL A 43 -21.86 -13.73 16.07
C VAL A 43 -22.44 -13.86 14.67
N ARG A 44 -23.52 -14.64 14.63
CA ARG A 44 -24.27 -15.04 13.45
C ARG A 44 -24.90 -13.83 12.77
N ALA A 45 -24.79 -13.80 11.45
CA ALA A 45 -25.70 -13.10 10.57
C ALA A 45 -27.16 -13.54 10.85
N ARG A 46 -28.05 -12.56 11.02
CA ARG A 46 -29.49 -12.73 10.83
C ARG A 46 -30.00 -11.59 9.97
N SER A 47 -29.97 -11.82 8.66
CA SER A 47 -30.96 -11.26 7.75
C SER A 47 -32.31 -11.91 8.08
N VAL A 48 -33.41 -11.15 7.98
CA VAL A 48 -34.66 -11.51 7.27
C VAL A 48 -35.85 -10.67 7.75
N ARG A 49 -36.41 -9.95 6.77
CA ARG A 49 -37.81 -9.49 6.57
C ARG A 49 -38.40 -8.44 7.51
N ALA A 50 -38.36 -7.20 7.01
CA ALA A 50 -39.39 -6.20 7.28
C ALA A 50 -40.75 -6.70 6.78
N ARG A 51 -41.76 -6.73 7.66
CA ARG A 51 -43.17 -6.80 7.29
C ARG A 51 -43.74 -5.39 7.41
N SER A 52 -44.18 -4.84 6.28
CA SER A 52 -45.01 -3.64 6.26
C SER A 52 -46.41 -3.99 6.76
N VAL A 53 -46.87 -3.27 7.79
CA VAL A 53 -48.29 -3.23 8.16
C VAL A 53 -48.68 -1.76 8.11
N LEU A 54 -49.39 -1.38 7.04
CA LEU A 54 -50.14 -0.14 7.00
C LEU A 54 -51.31 -0.26 7.99
N ARG A 55 -51.38 0.63 8.97
CA ARG A 55 -52.63 1.05 9.60
C ARG A 55 -52.53 2.53 9.93
N GLY A 56 -53.40 3.32 9.32
CA GLY A 56 -53.56 4.73 9.63
C GLY A 56 -54.27 4.95 10.96
N ALA A 57 -54.14 6.16 11.48
CA ALA A 57 -55.16 6.82 12.29
C ALA A 57 -54.87 8.32 12.36
N VAL A 58 -55.96 9.06 12.30
CA VAL A 58 -56.14 10.51 12.32
C VAL A 58 -55.90 11.07 13.73
N GLY A 59 -55.36 12.27 13.86
CA GLY A 59 -55.38 12.99 15.14
C GLY A 59 -54.56 14.27 15.18
N SER A 60 -55.26 15.41 15.19
CA SER A 60 -54.76 16.75 15.49
C SER A 60 -53.91 16.80 16.76
N GLY A 61 -52.82 17.56 16.72
CA GLY A 61 -52.06 17.92 17.91
C GLY A 61 -50.84 18.77 17.58
N LEU A 62 -50.95 20.05 17.87
CA LEU A 62 -49.85 21.02 17.96
C LEU A 62 -48.64 20.40 18.67
N ALA A 63 -47.53 20.22 17.95
CA ALA A 63 -46.26 19.81 18.54
C ALA A 63 -45.13 20.57 17.84
N CYS A 64 -44.54 21.51 18.56
CA CYS A 64 -43.20 22.03 18.29
C CYS A 64 -42.22 20.86 18.31
N VAL A 65 -41.99 20.24 17.16
CA VAL A 65 -40.86 19.33 16.98
C VAL A 65 -39.75 20.18 16.38
N LEU A 66 -38.80 20.53 17.25
CA LEU A 66 -37.41 20.78 16.92
C LEU A 66 -37.05 19.96 15.68
N PHE A 67 -37.02 20.60 14.51
CA PHE A 67 -36.42 20.00 13.34
C PHE A 67 -34.93 19.99 13.64
N CYS A 68 -34.51 18.90 14.27
CA CYS A 68 -33.13 18.53 14.43
C CYS A 68 -32.47 18.83 13.10
N CYS A 69 -31.45 19.69 13.13
CA CYS A 69 -30.40 19.68 12.15
C CYS A 69 -29.78 18.28 12.26
N GLY A 70 -30.44 17.30 11.65
CA GLY A 70 -29.78 16.10 11.22
C GLY A 70 -28.77 16.62 10.23
N CYS A 71 -27.55 16.86 10.71
CA CYS A 71 -26.41 16.67 9.87
C CYS A 71 -26.61 15.27 9.30
N ASP A 72 -27.16 15.21 8.09
CA ASP A 72 -27.10 14.04 7.24
C ASP A 72 -25.61 13.89 7.01
N GLU A 73 -24.94 13.23 7.96
CA GLU A 73 -23.55 12.86 7.85
C GLU A 73 -23.58 11.93 6.66
N PRO A 74 -23.06 12.36 5.49
CA PRO A 74 -23.24 11.61 4.27
C PRO A 74 -22.67 10.25 4.57
N ALA A 75 -23.53 9.22 4.56
CA ALA A 75 -23.12 7.85 4.78
C ALA A 75 -21.94 7.64 3.84
N ALA A 76 -20.73 7.59 4.41
CA ALA A 76 -19.50 7.75 3.65
C ALA A 76 -19.56 6.70 2.55
N GLY A 77 -19.80 7.15 1.32
CA GLY A 77 -19.90 6.27 0.18
C GLY A 77 -18.60 5.48 0.06
N PRO A 78 -18.59 4.38 -0.69
CA PRO A 78 -17.36 3.64 -0.93
C PRO A 78 -16.25 4.59 -1.38
N PRO A 79 -14.98 4.35 -1.00
CA PRO A 79 -13.92 5.31 -1.22
C PRO A 79 -13.88 5.71 -2.68
N ALA A 80 -13.86 7.01 -2.95
CA ALA A 80 -14.00 7.58 -4.29
C ALA A 80 -12.71 7.40 -5.11
N ILE A 81 -12.30 6.15 -5.32
CA ILE A 81 -11.13 5.72 -6.06
C ILE A 81 -11.55 4.63 -7.05
N GLN A 82 -11.23 4.83 -8.31
CA GLN A 82 -11.32 3.82 -9.36
C GLN A 82 -9.94 3.27 -9.67
N THR A 83 -9.84 1.96 -9.88
CA THR A 83 -8.59 1.27 -10.18
C THR A 83 -8.57 0.76 -11.61
N GLN A 84 -7.42 0.85 -12.28
CA GLN A 84 -7.21 0.30 -13.63
C GLN A 84 -5.91 -0.51 -13.65
N ASN A 85 -5.97 -1.77 -14.11
CA ASN A 85 -4.74 -2.53 -14.40
C ASN A 85 -4.05 -1.94 -15.64
N LEU A 86 -2.75 -1.67 -15.55
CA LEU A 86 -1.92 -1.11 -16.63
C LEU A 86 -0.82 -2.08 -17.10
N HIS A 87 -0.86 -3.31 -16.61
CA HIS A 87 0.07 -4.36 -16.98
C HIS A 87 -0.63 -5.40 -17.86
N SER A 88 0.11 -6.01 -18.79
CA SER A 88 -0.44 -7.00 -19.73
C SER A 88 -1.02 -8.23 -19.04
N ARG A 89 -0.47 -8.57 -17.87
CA ARG A 89 -0.99 -9.61 -16.97
C ARG A 89 -1.81 -8.96 -15.86
N PRO A 90 -3.11 -9.26 -15.75
CA PRO A 90 -3.98 -8.59 -14.80
C PRO A 90 -3.65 -9.03 -13.37
N SER A 91 -3.75 -8.09 -12.44
CA SER A 91 -3.81 -8.38 -11.01
C SER A 91 -5.19 -8.04 -10.48
N THR A 92 -5.60 -8.67 -9.39
CA THR A 92 -6.87 -8.33 -8.74
C THR A 92 -6.67 -7.07 -7.92
N LEU A 93 -7.44 -6.03 -8.25
CA LEU A 93 -7.46 -4.75 -7.55
C LEU A 93 -8.82 -4.60 -6.86
N ARG A 94 -8.83 -4.28 -5.57
CA ARG A 94 -10.05 -3.96 -4.82
C ARG A 94 -9.83 -2.71 -3.99
N VAL A 95 -10.83 -1.83 -3.97
CA VAL A 95 -10.85 -0.68 -3.06
C VAL A 95 -11.76 -1.03 -1.90
N VAL A 96 -11.25 -0.90 -0.69
CA VAL A 96 -12.00 -1.14 0.55
C VAL A 96 -11.82 0.04 1.51
N ASP A 97 -12.79 0.23 2.39
CA ASP A 97 -12.67 1.20 3.48
C ASP A 97 -11.57 0.74 4.46
N GLY A 98 -10.69 1.67 4.82
CA GLY A 98 -9.75 1.54 5.91
C GLY A 98 -10.17 2.43 7.09
N THR A 99 -9.59 2.19 8.26
CA THR A 99 -9.93 2.94 9.49
C THR A 99 -9.84 4.47 9.33
N ASP A 100 -8.88 4.95 8.52
CA ASP A 100 -8.59 6.38 8.36
C ASP A 100 -8.56 6.81 6.87
N GLY A 101 -9.21 6.07 5.97
CA GLY A 101 -9.16 6.37 4.54
C GLY A 101 -9.46 5.16 3.68
N ALA A 102 -8.75 5.02 2.56
CA ALA A 102 -8.95 3.94 1.60
C ALA A 102 -7.77 2.98 1.56
N VAL A 103 -8.06 1.70 1.42
CA VAL A 103 -7.07 0.66 1.13
C VAL A 103 -7.33 0.11 -0.27
N VAL A 104 -6.31 0.17 -1.12
CA VAL A 104 -6.31 -0.48 -2.42
C VAL A 104 -5.56 -1.81 -2.27
N GLU A 105 -6.30 -2.90 -2.24
CA GLU A 105 -5.76 -4.24 -2.19
C GLU A 105 -5.31 -4.71 -3.57
N VAL A 106 -4.09 -5.25 -3.62
CA VAL A 106 -3.47 -5.80 -4.82
C VAL A 106 -3.10 -7.26 -4.55
N ARG A 107 -3.73 -8.17 -5.31
CA ARG A 107 -3.36 -9.60 -5.36
C ARG A 107 -2.84 -9.92 -6.76
N SER A 108 -1.61 -10.43 -6.84
CA SER A 108 -0.92 -10.65 -8.12
C SER A 108 -0.24 -12.01 -8.16
N ASP A 109 -0.73 -12.91 -8.99
CA ASP A 109 -0.13 -14.24 -9.18
C ASP A 109 1.23 -14.17 -9.92
N PHE A 110 1.52 -13.03 -10.54
CA PHE A 110 2.70 -12.83 -11.38
C PHE A 110 3.78 -11.99 -10.71
N GLY A 111 3.55 -11.45 -9.51
CA GLY A 111 4.54 -10.67 -8.75
C GLY A 111 4.96 -9.33 -9.37
N ILE A 112 4.80 -9.11 -10.67
CA ILE A 112 5.14 -7.85 -11.36
C ILE A 112 3.87 -7.29 -11.95
N GLY A 113 3.57 -6.03 -11.64
CA GLY A 113 2.38 -5.37 -12.16
C GLY A 113 2.42 -3.87 -12.02
N ARG A 114 1.40 -3.25 -12.62
CA ARG A 114 1.15 -1.81 -12.61
C ARG A 114 -0.33 -1.53 -12.57
N ALA A 115 -0.71 -0.50 -11.85
CA ALA A 115 -2.09 -0.03 -11.80
C ALA A 115 -2.15 1.50 -11.73
N ALA A 116 -3.22 2.07 -12.27
CA ALA A 116 -3.60 3.44 -12.00
C ALA A 116 -4.70 3.50 -10.94
N LEU A 117 -4.58 4.50 -10.08
CA LEU A 117 -5.60 4.90 -9.12
C LEU A 117 -6.11 6.27 -9.54
N GLN A 118 -7.41 6.36 -9.75
CA GLN A 118 -8.10 7.57 -10.20
C GLN A 118 -9.07 8.00 -9.12
N ARG A 119 -8.86 9.17 -8.51
CA ARG A 119 -9.85 9.80 -7.65
C ARG A 119 -11.10 10.13 -8.48
N THR A 120 -12.27 9.74 -7.98
CA THR A 120 -13.59 10.03 -8.57
C THR A 120 -14.37 11.09 -7.78
N GLY A 121 -13.97 11.36 -6.53
CA GLY A 121 -14.54 12.39 -5.67
C GLY A 121 -13.82 13.75 -5.79
N PRO A 122 -14.29 14.76 -5.03
CA PRO A 122 -13.67 16.08 -5.00
C PRO A 122 -12.26 16.05 -4.39
N GLU A 123 -12.04 15.19 -3.40
CA GLU A 123 -10.77 15.06 -2.66
C GLU A 123 -10.36 13.60 -2.51
N TRP A 124 -9.05 13.36 -2.39
CA TRP A 124 -8.56 12.03 -2.06
C TRP A 124 -8.97 11.70 -0.62
N PRO A 125 -9.22 10.43 -0.28
CA PRO A 125 -9.35 10.02 1.11
C PRO A 125 -8.14 10.49 1.93
N ALA A 126 -8.37 10.82 3.20
CA ALA A 126 -7.34 11.39 4.09
C ALA A 126 -6.05 10.55 4.13
N LYS A 127 -6.19 9.22 4.03
CA LYS A 127 -5.10 8.29 3.79
C LYS A 127 -5.44 7.35 2.64
N VAL A 128 -4.44 7.06 1.80
CA VAL A 128 -4.51 6.01 0.78
C VAL A 128 -3.36 5.05 1.03
N THR A 129 -3.69 3.78 1.24
CA THR A 129 -2.73 2.70 1.41
C THR A 129 -2.87 1.73 0.26
N VAL A 130 -1.75 1.32 -0.33
CA VAL A 130 -1.72 0.19 -1.28
C VAL A 130 -1.27 -1.04 -0.50
N ARG A 131 -2.18 -2.01 -0.35
CA ARG A 131 -1.94 -3.26 0.35
C ARG A 131 -1.58 -4.34 -0.67
N LEU A 132 -0.34 -4.80 -0.66
CA LEU A 132 0.17 -5.80 -1.59
C LEU A 132 0.28 -7.16 -0.92
N TYR A 133 -0.51 -8.12 -1.39
CA TYR A 133 -0.43 -9.53 -0.99
C TYR A 133 0.62 -10.22 -1.86
N LEU A 134 1.88 -10.02 -1.51
CA LEU A 134 3.06 -10.53 -2.19
C LEU A 134 3.94 -11.30 -1.21
N LYS A 135 4.77 -12.22 -1.71
CA LYS A 135 5.72 -12.97 -0.86
C LYS A 135 6.91 -12.09 -0.49
N ALA A 136 7.37 -11.28 -1.43
CA ALA A 136 8.38 -10.26 -1.21
C ALA A 136 7.99 -8.97 -1.96
N LEU A 137 8.52 -7.83 -1.51
CA LEU A 137 8.36 -6.56 -2.20
C LEU A 137 9.75 -6.09 -2.61
N GLU A 138 10.23 -6.58 -3.75
CA GLU A 138 11.57 -6.27 -4.27
C GLU A 138 11.62 -4.83 -4.79
N GLY A 139 10.58 -4.43 -5.51
CA GLY A 139 10.42 -3.06 -6.00
C GLY A 139 9.00 -2.56 -5.79
N PHE A 140 8.89 -1.27 -5.53
CA PHE A 140 7.63 -0.53 -5.54
C PHE A 140 7.91 0.90 -5.97
N SER A 141 7.01 1.49 -6.76
CA SER A 141 7.03 2.93 -7.01
C SER A 141 5.63 3.48 -7.10
N VAL A 142 5.49 4.76 -6.77
CA VAL A 142 4.27 5.53 -6.99
C VAL A 142 4.61 6.82 -7.71
N SER A 143 3.84 7.15 -8.75
CA SER A 143 4.04 8.36 -9.55
C SER A 143 2.76 9.18 -9.63
N GLY A 144 2.91 10.50 -9.63
CA GLY A 144 1.80 11.45 -9.67
C GLY A 144 2.34 12.87 -9.85
N GLY A 145 1.64 13.68 -10.66
CA GLY A 145 2.01 15.08 -10.90
C GLY A 145 3.44 15.33 -11.41
N GLY A 146 4.04 14.35 -12.10
CA GLY A 146 5.40 14.46 -12.66
C GLY A 146 6.52 13.99 -11.72
N GLU A 147 6.21 13.65 -10.47
CA GLU A 147 7.15 13.02 -9.54
C GLU A 147 6.99 11.50 -9.52
N THR A 148 8.06 10.78 -9.21
CA THR A 148 8.03 9.35 -8.92
C THR A 148 8.82 9.09 -7.66
N LEU A 149 8.20 8.37 -6.72
CA LEU A 149 8.79 7.95 -5.47
C LEU A 149 9.00 6.44 -5.49
N ASP A 150 10.23 6.03 -5.28
CA ASP A 150 10.62 4.62 -5.18
C ASP A 150 10.44 4.09 -3.75
N LYS A 151 10.43 2.76 -3.64
CA LYS A 151 10.23 1.99 -2.41
C LYS A 151 10.96 2.53 -1.18
N GLU A 152 12.20 2.95 -1.33
CA GLU A 152 13.08 3.43 -0.25
C GLU A 152 12.63 4.79 0.33
N SER A 153 11.85 5.56 -0.45
CA SER A 153 11.31 6.85 -0.04
C SER A 153 9.89 6.75 0.57
N LEU A 154 9.33 5.55 0.60
CA LEU A 154 7.94 5.31 0.99
C LEU A 154 7.87 4.68 2.39
N ALA A 155 6.81 5.02 3.12
CA ALA A 155 6.49 4.33 4.37
C ALA A 155 5.84 2.99 4.05
N ILE A 156 6.54 1.90 4.39
CA ILE A 156 6.13 0.53 4.10
C ILE A 156 6.12 -0.27 5.39
N ASP A 157 4.95 -0.79 5.73
CA ASP A 157 4.76 -1.68 6.88
C ASP A 157 4.51 -3.11 6.40
N ARG A 158 5.13 -4.08 7.07
CA ARG A 158 4.75 -5.50 6.91
C ARG A 158 3.63 -5.80 7.88
N ASN A 159 2.55 -6.39 7.39
CA ASN A 159 1.35 -6.65 8.17
C ASN A 159 0.73 -8.02 7.79
N GLU A 160 -0.37 -8.37 8.44
CA GLU A 160 -1.22 -9.49 8.10
C GLU A 160 -2.67 -8.99 7.93
N ALA A 161 -3.29 -9.34 6.81
CA ALA A 161 -4.68 -9.05 6.50
C ALA A 161 -5.31 -10.28 5.86
N ASP A 162 -6.58 -10.55 6.16
CA ASP A 162 -7.28 -11.77 5.71
C ASP A 162 -6.53 -13.08 6.02
N GLY A 163 -5.72 -13.10 7.08
CA GLY A 163 -4.86 -14.24 7.45
C GLY A 163 -3.68 -14.47 6.49
N GLN A 164 -3.32 -13.47 5.68
CA GLN A 164 -2.22 -13.53 4.73
C GLN A 164 -1.22 -12.39 4.99
N PRO A 165 0.10 -12.63 4.87
CA PRO A 165 1.09 -11.57 4.97
C PRO A 165 0.92 -10.59 3.81
N CYS A 166 1.08 -9.30 4.10
CA CYS A 166 1.00 -8.23 3.12
C CYS A 166 1.99 -7.09 3.43
N PHE A 167 2.20 -6.25 2.42
CA PHE A 167 2.91 -4.98 2.54
C PHE A 167 1.91 -3.85 2.42
N ASP A 168 1.82 -3.00 3.43
CA ASP A 168 1.03 -1.79 3.41
C ASP A 168 1.94 -0.61 3.06
N VAL A 169 1.79 -0.08 1.85
CA VAL A 169 2.52 1.10 1.39
C VAL A 169 1.63 2.32 1.51
N ARG A 170 2.03 3.29 2.35
CA ARG A 170 1.30 4.56 2.46
C ARG A 170 1.69 5.48 1.31
N VAL A 171 0.71 5.92 0.53
CA VAL A 171 0.93 6.91 -0.52
C VAL A 171 1.12 8.29 0.12
N PRO A 172 2.24 9.00 -0.14
CA PRO A 172 2.46 10.33 0.41
C PRO A 172 1.44 11.34 -0.09
N ARG A 173 1.09 12.30 0.78
CA ARG A 173 0.10 13.33 0.43
C ARG A 173 0.60 14.22 -0.73
N SER A 174 1.91 14.46 -0.84
CA SER A 174 2.51 15.19 -1.97
C SER A 174 2.13 14.61 -3.32
N VAL A 175 2.16 13.28 -3.46
CA VAL A 175 1.81 12.60 -4.72
C VAL A 175 0.30 12.63 -4.98
N LEU A 176 -0.52 12.47 -3.93
CA LEU A 176 -1.98 12.53 -4.03
C LEU A 176 -2.48 13.94 -4.37
N ASP A 177 -1.89 14.98 -3.78
CA ASP A 177 -2.29 16.37 -4.01
C ASP A 177 -1.83 16.90 -5.37
N ALA A 178 -0.84 16.27 -5.98
CA ALA A 178 -0.34 16.68 -7.27
C ALA A 178 -1.33 16.42 -8.42
N GLY A 179 -2.33 15.56 -8.22
CA GLY A 179 -3.39 15.35 -9.21
C GLY A 179 -4.40 14.26 -8.87
N PRO A 180 -5.45 14.11 -9.69
CA PRO A 180 -6.50 13.13 -9.45
C PRO A 180 -6.12 11.71 -9.89
N ARG A 181 -4.98 11.53 -10.57
CA ARG A 181 -4.49 10.24 -11.05
C ARG A 181 -3.08 10.00 -10.54
N ILE A 182 -2.87 8.81 -10.00
CA ILE A 182 -1.54 8.30 -9.66
C ILE A 182 -1.35 6.91 -10.27
N GLU A 183 -0.11 6.51 -10.50
CA GLU A 183 0.23 5.16 -10.96
C GLU A 183 1.13 4.48 -9.93
N VAL A 184 0.93 3.18 -9.76
CA VAL A 184 1.73 2.34 -8.87
C VAL A 184 2.31 1.17 -9.66
N GLN A 185 3.53 0.81 -9.34
CA GLN A 185 4.23 -0.35 -9.89
C GLN A 185 4.78 -1.20 -8.76
N TRP A 186 4.75 -2.52 -8.91
CA TRP A 186 5.32 -3.45 -7.95
C TRP A 186 6.09 -4.57 -8.64
N VAL A 187 7.05 -5.12 -7.90
CA VAL A 187 7.92 -6.23 -8.32
C VAL A 187 8.12 -7.19 -7.14
N ASP A 188 7.82 -8.45 -7.38
CA ASP A 188 8.09 -9.62 -6.53
C ASP A 188 8.66 -10.73 -7.42
N PHE A 189 9.90 -11.13 -7.15
CA PHE A 189 10.57 -12.21 -7.87
C PHE A 189 10.26 -13.60 -7.28
N TYR A 190 9.58 -13.69 -6.13
CA TYR A 190 9.41 -14.91 -5.33
C TYR A 190 8.00 -15.54 -5.41
N ARG A 191 7.17 -15.06 -6.34
CA ARG A 191 5.78 -15.49 -6.61
C ARG A 191 5.54 -17.01 -6.62
#